data_AF-A5L6S7-F1
#
_entry.id   AF-A5L6S7-F1
#
_cell.length_a   1.000
_cell.length_b   1.000
_cell.length_c   1.000
_cell.angle_alpha   90.00
_cell.angle_beta   90.00
_cell.angle_gamma   90.00
#
_symmetry.space_group_name_H-M   'P 1'
#
loop_
_entity.id
_entity.type
_entity.pdbx_description
1 polymer ?
#
loop_
_entity_poly.entity_id
_entity_poly.type
_entity_poly.pdbx_seq_one_letter_code
_entity_poly.pdbx_strand_id
1 'polypeptide(L)'
;LVVPNFTKGGIEITARILPEYVDKIAVAGSHFWLAEPEIGLNGIKNVSSLISKHIKVEPGKGSKTTAFKLSNGPVQPEGKIFTLQSESRGSVSEGTPILFRELEIGTVIDVQLGEFADRIISTIQIKPEFAYLIRTNSVFWNVSGVDVSIGLSGANIKAGTVDSLIRGGITFSTPPTDELQPLAEEDQSFYLYPKAEDEWKSWRTAIPRP
;
A
#
# COMPACT_ATOMS: atom_id res chain seq x y z
N LEU A 1 -28.91 11.87 14.13
CA LEU A 1 -30.05 11.68 13.20
C LEU A 1 -29.46 11.45 11.82
N VAL A 2 -29.90 10.43 11.10
CA VAL A 2 -29.40 10.10 9.75
C VAL A 2 -30.51 10.40 8.77
N VAL A 3 -30.27 11.29 7.80
CA VAL A 3 -31.25 11.65 6.77
C VAL A 3 -30.65 11.41 5.39
N PRO A 4 -31.36 10.76 4.45
CA PRO A 4 -30.94 10.73 3.07
C PRO A 4 -31.01 12.14 2.47
N ASN A 5 -29.96 12.56 1.76
CA ASN A 5 -29.89 13.81 1.03
C ASN A 5 -29.93 13.51 -0.48
N PHE A 6 -31.14 13.38 -1.02
CA PHE A 6 -31.39 13.01 -2.41
C PHE A 6 -30.94 14.08 -3.42
N THR A 7 -30.82 15.34 -3.00
CA THR A 7 -30.39 16.45 -3.87
C THR A 7 -28.88 16.42 -4.13
N LYS A 8 -28.08 15.94 -3.17
CA LYS A 8 -26.61 15.82 -3.29
C LYS A 8 -26.13 14.39 -3.57
N GLY A 9 -27.03 13.42 -3.70
CA GLY A 9 -26.69 12.02 -3.92
C GLY A 9 -25.92 11.38 -2.76
N GLY A 10 -26.29 11.68 -1.51
CA GLY A 10 -25.55 11.21 -0.34
C GLY A 10 -26.37 11.06 0.95
N ILE A 11 -25.69 10.73 2.04
CA ILE A 11 -26.28 10.58 3.38
C ILE A 11 -25.77 11.71 4.27
N GLU A 12 -26.65 12.37 5.00
CA GLU A 12 -26.30 13.39 5.99
C GLU A 12 -26.51 12.84 7.41
N ILE A 13 -25.51 13.04 8.26
CA ILE A 13 -25.51 12.56 9.64
C ILE A 13 -25.35 13.76 10.56
N THR A 14 -26.37 14.04 11.37
CA THR A 14 -26.30 15.04 12.44
C THR A 14 -25.92 14.37 13.75
N ALA A 15 -24.80 14.79 14.33
CA ALA A 15 -24.32 14.37 15.64
C ALA A 15 -24.19 15.56 16.59
N ARG A 16 -24.23 15.30 17.90
CA ARG A 16 -23.94 16.31 18.93
C ARG A 16 -22.57 16.01 19.54
N ILE A 17 -21.74 17.04 19.65
CA ILE A 17 -20.45 17.00 20.33
C ILE A 17 -20.64 17.64 21.71
N LEU A 18 -20.06 17.05 22.75
CA LEU A 18 -20.13 17.62 24.10
C LEU A 18 -19.38 18.97 24.14
N PRO A 19 -19.91 19.99 24.87
CA PRO A 19 -19.37 21.35 24.84
C PRO A 19 -17.86 21.46 25.07
N GLU A 20 -17.30 20.66 25.96
CA GLU A 20 -15.88 20.63 26.32
C GLU A 20 -14.94 20.18 25.18
N TYR A 21 -15.48 19.55 24.14
CA TYR A 21 -14.70 19.10 22.97
C TYR A 21 -14.98 19.90 21.70
N VAL A 22 -15.99 20.77 21.67
CA VAL A 22 -16.40 21.51 20.46
C VAL A 22 -15.24 22.30 19.88
N ASP A 23 -14.49 23.04 20.71
CA ASP A 23 -13.38 23.88 20.23
C ASP A 23 -12.17 23.09 19.72
N LYS A 24 -12.07 21.80 20.06
CA LYS A 24 -10.98 20.92 19.61
C LYS A 24 -11.38 20.09 18.38
N ILE A 25 -12.65 19.71 18.30
CA ILE A 25 -13.14 18.77 17.29
C ILE A 25 -13.82 19.50 16.12
N ALA A 26 -14.62 20.53 16.38
CA ALA A 26 -15.39 21.25 15.37
C ALA A 26 -14.53 22.34 14.67
N VAL A 27 -13.38 21.92 14.14
CA VAL A 27 -12.40 22.78 13.46
C VAL A 27 -12.00 22.19 12.11
N ALA A 28 -11.65 23.04 11.15
CA ALA A 28 -11.21 22.62 9.83
C ALA A 28 -9.96 21.75 9.95
N GLY A 29 -9.90 20.69 9.14
CA GLY A 29 -8.88 19.65 9.22
C GLY A 29 -9.19 18.52 10.20
N SER A 30 -10.27 18.58 10.99
CA SER A 30 -10.70 17.40 11.76
C SER A 30 -11.20 16.31 10.83
N HIS A 31 -10.68 15.09 11.03
CA HIS A 31 -10.96 13.95 10.18
C HIS A 31 -11.83 12.93 10.91
N PHE A 32 -12.98 12.62 10.34
CA PHE A 32 -13.95 11.69 10.93
C PHE A 32 -14.02 10.42 10.11
N TRP A 33 -14.07 9.26 10.75
CA TRP A 33 -14.24 7.98 10.06
C TRP A 33 -15.06 6.96 10.82
N LEU A 34 -15.67 6.03 10.08
CA LEU A 34 -16.35 4.88 10.65
C LEU A 34 -15.33 3.87 11.19
N ALA A 35 -15.47 3.46 12.45
CA ALA A 35 -14.65 2.38 12.98
C ALA A 35 -15.19 1.04 12.49
N GLU A 36 -14.59 0.48 11.44
CA GLU A 36 -14.88 -0.86 10.96
C GLU A 36 -14.03 -1.92 11.69
N PRO A 37 -14.55 -3.15 11.87
CA PRO A 37 -13.77 -4.26 12.41
C PRO A 37 -12.75 -4.72 11.37
N GLU A 38 -11.48 -4.77 11.76
CA GLU A 38 -10.41 -5.29 10.90
C GLU A 38 -10.34 -6.81 11.08
N ILE A 39 -10.65 -7.56 10.03
CA ILE A 39 -10.63 -9.03 10.03
C ILE A 39 -9.41 -9.48 9.21
N GLY A 40 -8.48 -10.18 9.84
CA GLY A 40 -7.31 -10.73 9.17
C GLY A 40 -6.96 -12.14 9.65
N LEU A 41 -6.00 -12.77 8.98
CA LEU A 41 -5.53 -14.13 9.30
C LEU A 41 -4.96 -14.25 10.73
N ASN A 42 -4.53 -13.14 11.32
CA ASN A 42 -3.99 -13.06 12.68
C ASN A 42 -5.03 -12.65 13.74
N GLY A 43 -6.33 -12.68 13.41
CA GLY A 43 -7.43 -12.39 14.33
C GLY A 43 -8.21 -11.11 13.99
N ILE A 44 -9.13 -10.74 14.89
CA ILE A 44 -10.05 -9.60 14.71
C ILE A 44 -9.59 -8.45 15.61
N LYS A 45 -9.28 -7.29 15.02
CA LYS A 45 -9.07 -6.03 15.76
C LYS A 45 -10.35 -5.20 15.72
N ASN A 46 -10.53 -4.34 16.73
CA ASN A 46 -11.74 -3.53 16.93
C ASN A 46 -13.03 -4.36 17.10
N VAL A 47 -13.00 -5.50 17.82
CA VAL A 47 -14.20 -6.36 18.06
C VAL A 47 -15.41 -5.59 18.61
N SER A 48 -15.20 -4.50 19.35
CA SER A 48 -16.28 -3.62 19.84
C SER A 48 -17.12 -2.98 18.74
N SER A 49 -16.58 -2.78 17.53
CA SER A 49 -17.33 -2.23 16.40
C SER A 49 -18.32 -3.23 15.77
N LEU A 50 -18.17 -4.53 16.07
CA LEU A 50 -19.17 -5.55 15.71
C LEU A 50 -20.46 -5.40 16.52
N ILE A 51 -20.36 -4.84 17.72
CA ILE A 51 -21.49 -4.64 18.63
C ILE A 51 -22.12 -3.25 18.41
N SER A 52 -21.30 -2.21 18.24
CA SER A 52 -21.78 -0.87 17.91
C SER A 52 -20.83 -0.12 16.97
N LYS A 53 -21.37 0.26 15.80
CA LYS A 53 -20.68 1.17 14.88
C LYS A 53 -20.52 2.52 15.56
N HIS A 54 -19.29 3.02 15.65
CA HIS A 54 -18.99 4.35 16.18
C HIS A 54 -18.14 5.14 15.18
N ILE A 55 -18.21 6.47 15.30
CA ILE A 55 -17.39 7.38 14.51
C ILE A 55 -16.17 7.76 15.37
N LYS A 56 -14.98 7.59 14.82
CA LYS A 56 -13.73 8.10 15.39
C LYS A 56 -13.41 9.45 14.78
N VAL A 57 -12.63 10.25 15.50
CA VAL A 57 -12.18 11.57 15.05
C VAL A 57 -10.74 11.83 15.43
N GLU A 58 -10.01 12.43 14.51
CA GLU A 58 -8.71 13.03 14.72
C GLU A 58 -8.85 14.56 14.64
N PRO A 59 -8.54 15.30 15.71
CA PRO A 59 -8.65 16.77 15.73
C PRO A 59 -7.72 17.48 14.74
N GLY A 60 -8.27 18.45 14.01
CA GLY A 60 -7.51 19.36 13.15
C GLY A 60 -6.96 20.60 13.87
N LYS A 61 -6.44 21.56 13.10
CA LYS A 61 -5.89 22.84 13.61
C LYS A 61 -6.42 24.08 12.89
N GLY A 62 -7.54 23.96 12.17
CA GLY A 62 -8.09 25.05 11.36
C GLY A 62 -9.15 25.92 12.07
N SER A 63 -9.86 26.72 11.29
CA SER A 63 -10.96 27.56 11.75
C SER A 63 -12.20 26.74 12.15
N LYS A 64 -13.09 27.29 12.99
CA LYS A 64 -14.31 26.59 13.41
C LYS A 64 -15.17 26.20 12.20
N THR A 65 -15.62 24.94 12.18
CA THR A 65 -16.55 24.42 11.16
C THR A 65 -17.40 23.31 11.75
N THR A 66 -18.60 23.13 11.22
CA THR A 66 -19.58 22.13 11.68
C THR A 66 -19.93 21.10 10.60
N ALA A 67 -19.36 21.25 9.41
CA ALA A 67 -19.59 20.34 8.28
C ALA A 67 -18.31 19.55 7.98
N PHE A 68 -18.41 18.22 7.97
CA PHE A 68 -17.30 17.30 7.78
C PHE A 68 -17.70 16.18 6.83
N LYS A 69 -16.75 15.70 6.03
CA LYS A 69 -16.90 14.47 5.27
C LYS A 69 -16.58 13.29 6.18
N LEU A 70 -17.47 12.30 6.21
CA LEU A 70 -17.21 11.02 6.89
C LEU A 70 -16.39 10.13 5.95
N SER A 71 -15.26 9.66 6.43
CA SER A 71 -14.32 8.79 5.70
C SER A 71 -14.46 7.33 6.15
N ASN A 72 -13.87 6.41 5.38
CA ASN A 72 -13.90 4.97 5.69
C ASN A 72 -12.76 4.52 6.63
N GLY A 73 -11.79 5.40 6.92
CA GLY A 73 -10.64 5.08 7.77
C GLY A 73 -9.90 6.32 8.28
N PRO A 74 -8.91 6.15 9.18
CA PRO A 74 -8.09 7.26 9.68
C PRO A 74 -7.31 7.93 8.54
N VAL A 75 -6.77 9.12 8.79
CA VAL A 75 -5.77 9.72 7.88
C VAL A 75 -4.58 8.78 7.85
N GLN A 76 -4.24 8.27 6.67
CA GLN A 76 -2.98 7.56 6.50
C GLN A 76 -1.92 8.59 6.13
N PRO A 77 -0.74 8.57 6.77
CA PRO A 77 0.36 9.42 6.34
C PRO A 77 0.66 9.10 4.88
N GLU A 78 0.90 10.14 4.08
CA GLU A 78 1.08 10.00 2.64
C GLU A 78 2.29 9.09 2.38
N GLY A 79 2.04 7.94 1.76
CA GLY A 79 3.07 7.01 1.34
C GLY A 79 3.96 7.64 0.27
N LYS A 80 5.23 7.23 0.23
CA LYS A 80 6.16 7.71 -0.80
C LYS A 80 5.83 7.09 -2.16
N ILE A 81 5.85 7.91 -3.19
CA ILE A 81 5.59 7.49 -4.56
C ILE A 81 6.90 7.18 -5.29
N PHE A 82 6.91 6.10 -6.05
CA PHE A 82 7.98 5.75 -6.97
C PHE A 82 7.40 5.28 -8.31
N THR A 83 8.23 5.33 -9.34
CA THR A 83 7.85 4.87 -10.68
C THR A 83 8.59 3.59 -11.04
N LEU A 84 7.88 2.59 -11.54
CA LEU A 84 8.46 1.37 -12.10
C LEU A 84 8.24 1.33 -13.61
N GLN A 85 9.29 1.02 -14.36
CA GLN A 85 9.25 0.92 -15.82
C GLN A 85 9.54 -0.51 -16.27
N SER A 86 8.76 -1.01 -17.23
CA SER A 86 8.93 -2.36 -17.78
C SER A 86 8.57 -2.40 -19.26
N GLU A 87 9.11 -3.37 -19.99
CA GLU A 87 8.78 -3.58 -21.42
C GLU A 87 7.32 -4.03 -21.64
N SER A 88 6.72 -4.70 -20.65
CA SER A 88 5.34 -5.20 -20.73
C SER A 88 4.68 -5.23 -19.35
N ARG A 89 3.35 -5.15 -19.33
CA ARG A 89 2.57 -5.08 -18.09
C ARG A 89 2.69 -6.35 -17.24
N GLY A 90 2.87 -7.50 -17.86
CA GLY A 90 2.85 -8.79 -17.18
C GLY A 90 1.58 -8.97 -16.33
N SER A 91 1.74 -9.46 -15.10
CA SER A 91 0.66 -9.62 -14.11
C SER A 91 0.40 -8.36 -13.26
N VAL A 92 1.03 -7.22 -13.55
CA VAL A 92 0.90 -6.01 -12.74
C VAL A 92 -0.41 -5.29 -13.04
N SER A 93 -1.14 -4.95 -11.99
CA SER A 93 -2.35 -4.12 -12.03
C SER A 93 -2.39 -3.20 -10.82
N GLU A 94 -3.24 -2.17 -10.85
CA GLU A 94 -3.65 -1.48 -9.63
C GLU A 94 -4.05 -2.49 -8.54
N GLY A 95 -3.62 -2.22 -7.30
CA GLY A 95 -3.78 -3.12 -6.15
C GLY A 95 -2.75 -4.24 -6.04
N THR A 96 -1.84 -4.40 -7.01
CA THR A 96 -0.75 -5.39 -6.91
C THR A 96 0.13 -5.06 -5.71
N PRO A 97 0.38 -6.01 -4.79
CA PRO A 97 1.14 -5.73 -3.58
C PRO A 97 2.62 -5.52 -3.87
N ILE A 98 3.23 -4.55 -3.17
CA ILE A 98 4.68 -4.39 -3.11
C ILE A 98 5.19 -5.08 -1.84
N LEU A 99 6.07 -6.05 -2.04
CA LEU A 99 6.59 -6.94 -1.01
C LEU A 99 8.05 -6.63 -0.70
N PHE A 100 8.41 -6.72 0.58
CA PHE A 100 9.80 -6.81 1.02
C PHE A 100 9.93 -8.02 1.93
N ARG A 101 10.70 -9.04 1.48
CA ARG A 101 10.83 -10.32 2.20
C ARG A 101 9.45 -10.92 2.55
N GLU A 102 8.55 -10.97 1.57
CA GLU A 102 7.17 -11.50 1.69
C GLU A 102 6.21 -10.65 2.56
N LEU A 103 6.67 -9.54 3.13
CA LEU A 103 5.83 -8.58 3.86
C LEU A 103 5.30 -7.51 2.90
N GLU A 104 3.98 -7.27 2.92
CA GLU A 104 3.37 -6.19 2.13
C GLU A 104 3.64 -4.81 2.72
N ILE A 105 4.43 -4.02 2.01
CA ILE A 105 4.87 -2.68 2.42
C ILE A 105 4.26 -1.55 1.58
N GLY A 106 3.53 -1.88 0.51
CA GLY A 106 2.97 -0.90 -0.42
C GLY A 106 2.10 -1.54 -1.48
N THR A 107 1.63 -0.75 -2.43
CA THR A 107 0.76 -1.19 -3.51
C THR A 107 1.00 -0.42 -4.79
N VAL A 108 0.66 -1.01 -5.93
CA VAL A 108 0.56 -0.32 -7.22
C VAL A 108 -0.72 0.51 -7.23
N ILE A 109 -0.61 1.80 -7.50
CA ILE A 109 -1.74 2.75 -7.51
C ILE A 109 -2.16 3.19 -8.91
N ASP A 110 -1.30 3.01 -9.92
CA ASP A 110 -1.62 3.30 -11.32
C ASP A 110 -0.75 2.45 -12.26
N VAL A 111 -1.28 2.11 -13.44
CA VAL A 111 -0.55 1.41 -14.51
C VAL A 111 -0.98 1.96 -15.87
N GLN A 112 -0.04 2.55 -16.60
CA GLN A 112 -0.29 3.20 -17.87
C GLN A 112 0.80 2.89 -18.91
N LEU A 113 0.46 3.10 -20.19
CA LEU A 113 1.43 3.07 -21.28
C LEU A 113 2.23 4.37 -21.23
N GLY A 114 3.56 4.31 -21.32
CA GLY A 114 4.41 5.48 -21.36
C GLY A 114 4.13 6.37 -22.57
N GLU A 115 4.51 7.65 -22.50
CA GLU A 115 4.19 8.65 -23.53
C GLU A 115 4.68 8.26 -24.94
N PHE A 116 5.81 7.55 -25.02
CA PHE A 116 6.38 7.06 -26.28
C PHE A 116 5.90 5.66 -26.69
N ALA A 117 4.96 5.07 -25.95
CA ALA A 117 4.41 3.73 -26.15
C ALA A 117 5.45 2.59 -26.16
N ASP A 118 6.65 2.82 -25.63
CA ASP A 118 7.77 1.88 -25.62
C ASP A 118 7.90 1.07 -24.31
N ARG A 119 7.15 1.46 -23.27
CA ARG A 119 7.21 0.87 -21.94
C ARG A 119 5.89 1.03 -21.19
N ILE A 120 5.69 0.18 -20.19
CA ILE A 120 4.64 0.33 -19.17
C ILE A 120 5.22 1.05 -17.97
N ILE A 121 4.49 2.06 -17.51
CA ILE A 121 4.75 2.86 -16.32
C ILE A 121 3.79 2.39 -15.24
N SER A 122 4.32 1.89 -14.12
CA SER A 122 3.54 1.53 -12.94
C SER A 122 3.92 2.45 -11.79
N THR A 123 2.95 3.18 -11.25
CA THR A 123 3.17 4.04 -10.09
C THR A 123 2.91 3.23 -8.83
N ILE A 124 3.88 3.22 -7.92
CA ILE A 124 3.79 2.49 -6.65
C ILE A 124 3.77 3.46 -5.49
N GLN A 125 3.01 3.11 -4.45
CA GLN A 125 2.98 3.83 -3.19
C GLN A 125 3.48 2.92 -2.07
N ILE A 126 4.46 3.41 -1.31
CA ILE A 126 5.11 2.69 -0.23
C ILE A 126 4.72 3.33 1.09
N LYS A 127 4.32 2.53 2.07
CA LYS A 127 3.91 3.05 3.37
C LYS A 127 5.09 3.82 4.00
N PRO A 128 4.87 4.98 4.64
CA PRO A 128 5.94 5.85 5.13
C PRO A 128 6.94 5.15 6.05
N GLU A 129 6.47 4.25 6.90
CA GLU A 129 7.29 3.48 7.83
C GLU A 129 8.25 2.50 7.14
N PHE A 130 8.05 2.19 5.85
CA PHE A 130 8.89 1.28 5.06
C PHE A 130 9.67 1.97 3.95
N ALA A 131 9.40 3.26 3.68
CA ALA A 131 10.07 4.01 2.63
C ALA A 131 11.60 4.00 2.75
N TYR A 132 12.13 3.89 3.98
CA TYR A 132 13.57 3.78 4.27
C TYR A 132 14.27 2.54 3.67
N LEU A 133 13.50 1.54 3.23
CA LEU A 133 14.01 0.31 2.64
C LEU A 133 14.46 0.49 1.19
N ILE A 134 13.91 1.47 0.48
CA ILE A 134 14.19 1.67 -0.94
C ILE A 134 15.40 2.58 -1.10
N ARG A 135 16.45 2.03 -1.69
CA ARG A 135 17.71 2.71 -1.97
C ARG A 135 17.82 3.01 -3.45
N THR A 136 18.71 3.93 -3.79
CA THR A 136 18.92 4.33 -5.19
C THR A 136 19.33 3.15 -6.08
N ASN A 137 19.89 2.09 -5.50
CA ASN A 137 20.29 0.86 -6.17
C ASN A 137 19.36 -0.34 -5.89
N SER A 138 18.15 -0.12 -5.38
CA SER A 138 17.17 -1.20 -5.21
C SER A 138 16.72 -1.76 -6.57
N VAL A 139 16.62 -3.08 -6.65
CA VAL A 139 16.25 -3.84 -7.86
C VAL A 139 14.87 -4.44 -7.64
N PHE A 140 13.91 -4.13 -8.52
CA PHE A 140 12.53 -4.58 -8.44
C PHE A 140 12.25 -5.68 -9.47
N TRP A 141 11.52 -6.72 -9.09
CA TRP A 141 11.07 -7.75 -10.03
C TRP A 141 9.66 -8.23 -9.73
N ASN A 142 8.99 -8.70 -10.79
CA ASN A 142 7.69 -9.34 -10.70
C ASN A 142 7.85 -10.75 -10.10
N VAL A 143 7.04 -11.04 -9.09
CA VAL A 143 6.83 -12.40 -8.58
C VAL A 143 5.46 -12.88 -9.06
N SER A 144 5.44 -13.66 -10.13
CA SER A 144 4.23 -14.35 -10.57
C SER A 144 4.11 -15.67 -9.80
N GLY A 145 2.92 -15.98 -9.28
CA GLY A 145 2.66 -17.14 -8.40
C GLY A 145 2.79 -18.52 -9.05
N VAL A 146 3.46 -18.62 -10.20
CA VAL A 146 3.64 -19.85 -10.96
C VAL A 146 5.11 -19.95 -11.39
N ASP A 147 5.95 -20.54 -10.55
CA ASP A 147 7.32 -20.94 -10.90
C ASP A 147 7.26 -22.36 -11.53
N VAL A 148 7.31 -22.43 -12.86
CA VAL A 148 7.46 -23.71 -13.57
C VAL A 148 8.92 -23.86 -13.99
N SER A 149 9.66 -24.75 -13.34
CA SER A 149 11.00 -25.16 -13.77
C SER A 149 10.95 -26.57 -14.38
N ILE A 150 11.37 -26.67 -15.66
CA ILE A 150 11.52 -27.94 -16.39
C ILE A 150 13.02 -28.20 -16.54
N GLY A 151 13.52 -29.28 -15.92
CA GLY A 151 14.90 -29.72 -16.03
C GLY A 151 15.05 -30.94 -16.94
N LEU A 152 16.29 -31.25 -17.35
CA LEU A 152 16.63 -32.42 -18.16
C LEU A 152 16.33 -33.77 -17.45
N SER A 153 16.11 -33.74 -16.13
CA SER A 153 15.76 -34.87 -15.28
C SER A 153 14.25 -35.07 -15.08
N GLY A 154 13.40 -34.24 -15.70
CA GLY A 154 11.94 -34.29 -15.58
C GLY A 154 11.33 -33.04 -14.93
N ALA A 155 10.00 -33.00 -14.84
CA ALA A 155 9.26 -31.89 -14.22
C ALA A 155 9.25 -32.05 -12.69
N ASN A 156 9.77 -31.06 -11.95
CA ASN A 156 9.65 -31.01 -10.50
C ASN A 156 8.44 -30.15 -10.11
N ILE A 157 7.27 -30.78 -9.98
CA ILE A 157 6.04 -30.07 -9.62
C ILE A 157 5.96 -30.01 -8.09
N LYS A 158 6.42 -28.90 -7.50
CA LYS A 158 6.03 -28.56 -6.13
C LYS A 158 4.58 -28.09 -6.15
N ALA A 159 3.64 -29.03 -6.02
CA ALA A 159 2.24 -28.73 -5.81
C ALA A 159 2.06 -28.17 -4.39
N GLY A 160 2.32 -26.88 -4.22
CA GLY A 160 1.89 -26.16 -3.03
C GLY A 160 0.36 -26.15 -2.96
N THR A 161 -0.20 -25.93 -1.77
CA THR A 161 -1.65 -25.78 -1.59
C THR A 161 -2.18 -24.64 -2.46
N VAL A 162 -3.46 -24.67 -2.84
CA VAL A 162 -4.08 -23.61 -3.68
C VAL A 162 -3.82 -22.20 -3.12
N ASP A 163 -3.63 -22.02 -1.81
CA ASP A 163 -3.20 -20.76 -1.18
C ASP A 163 -1.82 -20.24 -1.63
N SER A 164 -0.86 -21.14 -1.92
CA SER A 164 0.49 -20.77 -2.37
C SER A 164 0.56 -20.29 -3.84
N LEU A 165 -0.54 -20.43 -4.59
CA LEU A 165 -0.67 -19.96 -5.98
C LEU A 165 -1.24 -18.54 -6.06
N ILE A 166 -1.74 -17.97 -4.94
CA ILE A 166 -2.67 -16.84 -4.97
C ILE A 166 -2.08 -15.62 -4.25
N ARG A 167 -1.17 -14.96 -4.96
CA ARG A 167 -1.04 -13.50 -5.13
C ARG A 167 0.35 -13.22 -5.68
N GLY A 168 0.42 -13.04 -7.00
CA GLY A 168 1.60 -12.40 -7.57
C GLY A 168 1.77 -10.99 -7.01
N GLY A 169 2.96 -10.44 -7.12
CA GLY A 169 3.32 -9.15 -6.54
C GLY A 169 4.55 -8.58 -7.20
N ILE A 170 4.99 -7.44 -6.69
CA ILE A 170 6.31 -6.89 -7.01
C ILE A 170 7.13 -6.98 -5.74
N THR A 171 8.34 -7.51 -5.82
CA THR A 171 9.28 -7.50 -4.71
C THR A 171 10.54 -6.76 -5.13
N PHE A 172 11.36 -6.39 -4.16
CA PHE A 172 12.66 -5.81 -4.42
C PHE A 172 13.70 -6.28 -3.41
N SER A 173 14.96 -6.04 -3.77
CA SER A 173 16.09 -6.21 -2.89
C SER A 173 17.14 -5.16 -3.21
N THR A 174 18.04 -4.93 -2.26
CA THR A 174 19.15 -3.99 -2.40
C THR A 174 20.44 -4.81 -2.42
N PRO A 175 21.30 -4.66 -3.44
CA PRO A 175 22.54 -5.42 -3.51
C PRO A 175 23.45 -5.12 -2.31
N PRO A 176 24.21 -6.12 -1.84
CA PRO A 176 25.18 -5.91 -0.77
C PRO A 176 26.30 -5.02 -1.29
N THR A 177 26.53 -3.92 -0.60
CA THR A 177 27.61 -2.96 -0.89
C THR A 177 28.36 -2.66 0.40
N ASP A 178 29.63 -2.26 0.30
CA ASP A 178 30.43 -1.85 1.47
C ASP A 178 29.78 -0.64 2.17
N GLU A 179 29.23 0.27 1.38
CA GLU A 179 28.47 1.43 1.84
C GLU A 179 27.04 1.38 1.33
N LEU A 180 26.08 1.54 2.26
CA LEU A 180 24.67 1.59 1.93
C LEU A 180 24.38 2.85 1.11
N GLN A 181 23.81 2.66 -0.06
CA GLN A 181 23.49 3.78 -0.95
C GLN A 181 22.41 4.69 -0.35
N PRO A 182 22.31 5.95 -0.82
CA PRO A 182 21.31 6.89 -0.33
C PRO A 182 19.88 6.36 -0.42
N LEU A 183 19.01 6.97 0.38
CA LEU A 183 17.58 6.78 0.26
C LEU A 183 17.13 7.22 -1.14
N ALA A 184 16.23 6.46 -1.76
CA ALA A 184 15.61 6.89 -3.01
C ALA A 184 14.76 8.15 -2.79
N GLU A 185 14.84 9.07 -3.75
CA GLU A 185 14.00 10.27 -3.76
C GLU A 185 12.57 9.93 -4.18
N GLU A 186 11.62 10.78 -3.80
CA GLU A 186 10.25 10.66 -4.28
C GLU A 186 10.20 10.82 -5.81
N ASP A 187 9.29 10.08 -6.45
CA ASP A 187 9.15 9.98 -7.91
C ASP A 187 10.35 9.36 -8.64
N GLN A 188 11.35 8.85 -7.91
CA GLN A 188 12.47 8.13 -8.51
C GLN A 188 11.97 6.92 -9.32
N SER A 189 12.53 6.77 -10.53
CA SER A 189 12.22 5.68 -11.45
C SER A 189 13.16 4.48 -11.27
N PHE A 190 12.59 3.27 -11.30
CA PHE A 190 13.31 2.00 -11.30
C PHE A 190 12.85 1.13 -12.47
N TYR A 191 13.71 0.21 -12.89
CA TYR A 191 13.31 -0.84 -13.82
C TYR A 191 12.65 -2.00 -13.05
N LEU A 192 11.51 -2.46 -13.55
CA LEU A 192 10.81 -3.65 -13.07
C LEU A 192 11.18 -4.83 -13.96
N TYR A 193 12.04 -5.70 -13.42
CA TYR A 193 12.45 -6.91 -14.11
C TYR A 193 11.31 -7.93 -14.16
N PRO A 194 11.12 -8.64 -15.29
CA PRO A 194 10.08 -9.67 -15.41
C PRO A 194 10.33 -10.87 -14.51
N LYS A 195 11.60 -11.11 -14.13
CA LYS A 195 12.03 -12.18 -13.23
C LYS A 195 13.28 -11.75 -12.46
N ALA A 196 13.49 -12.35 -11.30
CA ALA A 196 14.74 -12.20 -10.56
C ALA A 196 15.87 -13.06 -11.14
N GLU A 197 17.09 -12.55 -11.03
CA GLU A 197 18.29 -13.40 -11.03
C GLU A 197 18.45 -14.11 -9.68
N ASP A 198 19.13 -15.25 -9.69
CA ASP A 198 19.26 -16.10 -8.49
C ASP A 198 20.01 -15.39 -7.36
N GLU A 199 21.00 -14.55 -7.70
CA GLU A 199 21.75 -13.78 -6.71
C GLU A 199 20.87 -12.79 -5.95
N TRP A 200 19.93 -12.11 -6.63
CA TRP A 200 19.09 -11.07 -6.03
C TRP A 200 18.23 -11.62 -4.89
N LYS A 201 17.77 -12.86 -5.05
CA LYS A 201 16.95 -13.60 -4.06
C LYS A 201 17.75 -13.93 -2.79
N SER A 202 19.07 -14.04 -2.92
CA SER A 202 20.00 -14.39 -1.84
C SER A 202 20.48 -13.17 -1.03
N TRP A 203 20.33 -11.95 -1.55
CA TRP A 203 20.80 -10.74 -0.88
C TRP A 203 20.11 -10.53 0.47
N ARG A 204 20.92 -10.13 1.46
CA ARG A 204 20.51 -9.90 2.86
C ARG A 204 21.04 -8.57 3.40
N THR A 205 21.18 -7.57 2.53
CA THR A 205 21.70 -6.24 2.87
C THR A 205 21.01 -5.66 4.10
N ALA A 206 21.81 -5.22 5.07
CA ALA A 206 21.32 -4.61 6.28
C ALA A 206 20.93 -3.15 6.00
N ILE A 207 19.65 -2.82 6.22
CA ILE A 207 19.13 -1.48 6.01
C ILE A 207 18.58 -1.00 7.36
N PRO A 208 19.32 -0.16 8.12
CA PRO A 208 18.87 0.30 9.42
C PRO A 208 17.67 1.24 9.27
N ARG A 209 16.74 1.16 10.21
CA ARG A 209 15.67 2.15 10.35
C ARG A 209 16.29 3.48 10.79
N PRO A 210 15.87 4.62 10.21
CA PRO A 210 16.30 5.95 10.67
C PRO A 210 15.85 6.25 12.10
#